data_AF-A0A3B5LC75-F1
#
_entry.id   AF-A0A3B5LC75-F1
#
_cell.length_a   1.000
_cell.length_b   1.000
_cell.length_c   1.000
_cell.angle_alpha   90.00
_cell.angle_beta   90.00
_cell.angle_gamma   90.00
#
_symmetry.space_group_name_H-M   'P 1'
#
loop_
_entity.id
_entity.type
_entity.pdbx_description
1 polymer ?
#
loop_
_entity_poly.entity_id
_entity_poly.type
_entity_poly.pdbx_seq_one_letter_code
_entity_poly.pdbx_strand_id
1 'polypeptide(L)'
;MITQNNTPTTKSEPESSEFRITLMVIYSVVLLCGTVSLSLMMHILKSSAASATSITVFNLIFAHFIFLLTVPFRIYYYVTNEWKLGIEWCKTVSAMIHIHMYVSFLLYMIILVTRLWPHYCRARQVESLGRMQALIGSVVLWVIVLIVVSCIIFRFYGKTEENKNSTHCFHFAESMNSAKELNYILSILVIVVGVVLTALQANVLWTLYKRDRQGCRSQQDFGAQLKSLCFTLIMLICFVPYHSFRLYYIGQPELEPVNEVLLSLTTFNCLDMLTFLGRRTLHICLRSRTKIISLFFFST
;
A
#
# COMPACT_ATOMS: atom_id res chain seq x y z
N MET A 1 24.23 49.95 -33.61
CA MET A 1 24.68 49.04 -32.53
C MET A 1 23.67 49.11 -31.42
N ILE A 2 22.79 48.11 -31.32
CA ILE A 2 21.83 47.96 -30.20
C ILE A 2 22.37 46.82 -29.36
N THR A 3 22.83 47.14 -28.16
CA THR A 3 23.40 46.18 -27.21
C THR A 3 22.25 45.34 -26.62
N GLN A 4 22.21 44.04 -26.94
CA GLN A 4 21.35 43.08 -26.25
C GLN A 4 21.86 42.91 -24.81
N ASN A 5 21.03 43.27 -23.84
CA ASN A 5 21.29 43.01 -22.44
C ASN A 5 20.75 41.60 -22.12
N ASN A 6 21.63 40.60 -22.18
CA ASN A 6 21.34 39.23 -21.76
C ASN A 6 21.37 39.16 -20.24
N THR A 7 20.21 39.28 -19.59
CA THR A 7 20.03 38.81 -18.21
C THR A 7 19.87 37.28 -18.22
N PRO A 8 20.73 36.52 -17.52
CA PRO A 8 20.51 35.09 -17.34
C PRO A 8 19.39 34.89 -16.33
N THR A 9 18.27 34.33 -16.78
CA THR A 9 17.18 33.84 -15.91
C THR A 9 17.65 32.58 -15.17
N THR A 10 18.19 32.76 -13.97
CA THR A 10 18.34 31.71 -12.94
C THR A 10 16.95 31.41 -12.35
N LYS A 11 16.26 30.36 -12.84
CA LYS A 11 14.93 30.01 -12.33
C LYS A 11 14.55 28.51 -12.36
N SER A 12 15.50 27.58 -12.22
CA SER A 12 15.18 26.13 -12.23
C SER A 12 15.85 25.26 -11.15
N GLU A 13 16.54 25.84 -10.16
CA GLU A 13 17.19 25.06 -9.09
C GLU A 13 16.37 24.84 -7.79
N PRO A 14 15.52 25.77 -7.30
CA PRO A 14 14.89 25.59 -5.98
C PRO A 14 13.82 24.48 -5.97
N GLU A 15 12.95 24.41 -6.97
CA GLU A 15 11.81 23.45 -6.97
C GLU A 15 12.27 21.98 -7.01
N SER A 16 13.30 21.66 -7.80
CA SER A 16 13.83 20.28 -7.89
C SER A 16 14.45 19.80 -6.56
N SER A 17 15.02 20.72 -5.77
CA SER A 17 15.61 20.41 -4.47
C SER A 17 14.55 20.13 -3.40
N GLU A 18 13.44 20.86 -3.41
CA GLU A 18 12.33 20.71 -2.46
C GLU A 18 11.63 19.36 -2.62
N PHE A 19 11.35 18.94 -3.86
CA PHE A 19 10.77 17.62 -4.14
C PHE A 19 11.67 16.48 -3.67
N ARG A 20 12.99 16.59 -3.91
CA ARG A 20 13.96 15.59 -3.47
C ARG A 20 14.02 15.45 -1.95
N ILE A 21 14.03 16.58 -1.24
CA ILE A 21 13.98 16.58 0.24
C ILE A 21 12.68 15.95 0.73
N THR A 22 11.55 16.27 0.11
CA THR A 22 10.24 15.72 0.46
C THR A 22 10.20 14.20 0.27
N LEU A 23 10.68 13.69 -0.87
CA LEU A 23 10.76 12.26 -1.14
C LEU A 23 11.67 11.54 -0.13
N MET A 24 12.85 12.11 0.15
CA MET A 24 13.77 11.60 1.17
C MET A 24 13.08 11.48 2.54
N VAL A 25 12.35 12.52 2.97
CA VAL A 25 11.62 12.52 4.24
C VAL A 25 10.54 11.45 4.25
N ILE A 26 9.71 11.38 3.20
CA ILE A 26 8.63 10.39 3.09
C ILE A 26 9.19 8.97 3.19
N TYR A 27 10.20 8.64 2.38
CA TYR A 27 10.79 7.30 2.40
C TYR A 27 11.48 6.96 3.72
N SER A 28 12.09 7.95 4.39
CA SER A 28 12.68 7.75 5.72
C SER A 28 11.62 7.45 6.77
N VAL A 29 10.51 8.19 6.77
CA VAL A 29 9.37 7.94 7.66
C VAL A 29 8.76 6.56 7.39
N VAL A 30 8.54 6.21 6.13
CA VAL A 30 8.00 4.91 5.72
C VAL A 30 8.93 3.77 6.13
N LEU A 31 10.24 3.93 5.98
CA LEU A 31 11.21 2.94 6.42
C LEU A 31 11.16 2.75 7.94
N LEU A 32 11.22 3.83 8.72
CA LEU A 32 11.20 3.75 10.18
C LEU A 32 9.87 3.20 10.70
N CYS A 33 8.75 3.82 10.34
CA CYS A 33 7.45 3.42 10.82
C CYS A 33 7.03 2.04 10.27
N GLY A 34 7.36 1.74 9.01
CA GLY A 34 7.09 0.45 8.39
C GLY A 34 7.89 -0.70 9.03
N THR A 35 9.18 -0.50 9.28
CA THR A 35 10.00 -1.52 9.98
C THR A 35 9.54 -1.75 11.41
N VAL A 36 9.22 -0.69 12.17
CA VAL A 36 8.63 -0.80 13.50
C VAL A 36 7.32 -1.60 13.47
N SER A 37 6.44 -1.27 12.52
CA SER A 37 5.16 -1.95 12.35
C SER A 37 5.33 -3.43 11.99
N LEU A 38 6.30 -3.74 11.12
CA LEU A 38 6.62 -5.09 10.71
C LEU A 38 7.22 -5.91 11.86
N SER A 39 8.21 -5.37 12.58
CA SER A 39 8.81 -6.02 13.75
C SER A 39 7.78 -6.32 14.82
N LEU A 40 6.89 -5.38 15.09
CA LEU A 40 5.80 -5.55 16.04
C LEU A 40 4.82 -6.63 15.60
N MET A 41 4.45 -6.64 14.32
CA MET A 41 3.59 -7.67 13.75
C MET A 41 4.23 -9.06 13.86
N MET A 42 5.52 -9.19 13.52
CA MET A 42 6.27 -10.44 13.66
C MET A 42 6.33 -10.92 15.13
N HIS A 43 6.51 -9.99 16.08
CA HIS A 43 6.49 -10.32 17.50
C HIS A 43 5.10 -10.82 17.95
N ILE A 44 4.03 -10.16 17.51
CA ILE A 44 2.64 -10.59 17.80
C ILE A 44 2.42 -12.00 17.24
N LEU A 45 2.77 -12.22 15.97
CA LEU A 45 2.65 -13.52 15.30
C LEU A 45 3.40 -14.64 16.01
N LYS A 46 4.60 -14.35 16.54
CA LYS A 46 5.41 -15.30 17.30
C LYS A 46 4.78 -15.62 18.67
N SER A 47 4.23 -14.61 19.34
CA SER A 47 3.64 -14.75 20.69
C SER A 47 2.26 -15.41 20.71
N SER A 48 1.49 -15.29 19.62
CA SER A 48 0.21 -15.99 19.46
C SER A 48 0.47 -17.36 18.83
N ALA A 49 0.89 -18.34 19.62
CA ALA A 49 1.17 -19.70 19.16
C ALA A 49 0.17 -20.19 18.08
N ALA A 50 0.63 -20.24 16.82
CA ALA A 50 0.00 -20.87 15.66
C ALA A 50 -1.47 -20.53 15.27
N SER A 51 -2.13 -19.53 15.86
CA SER A 51 -3.58 -19.34 15.66
C SER A 51 -3.92 -18.34 14.55
N ALA A 52 -4.09 -18.87 13.33
CA ALA A 52 -4.99 -18.32 12.30
C ALA A 52 -4.65 -16.96 11.66
N THR A 53 -3.38 -16.70 11.31
CA THR A 53 -3.09 -15.67 10.29
C THR A 53 -3.56 -16.19 8.93
N SER A 54 -4.54 -15.52 8.32
CA SER A 54 -4.94 -15.84 6.94
C SER A 54 -3.71 -15.74 6.03
N ILE A 55 -3.53 -16.70 5.13
CA ILE A 55 -2.41 -16.74 4.16
C ILE A 55 -2.29 -15.41 3.40
N THR A 56 -3.40 -14.75 3.11
CA THR A 56 -3.44 -13.41 2.49
C THR A 56 -2.76 -12.34 3.34
N VAL A 57 -2.94 -12.35 4.66
CA VAL A 57 -2.27 -11.41 5.58
C VAL A 57 -0.77 -11.67 5.63
N PHE A 58 -0.35 -12.94 5.61
CA PHE A 58 1.07 -13.27 5.56
C PHE A 58 1.71 -12.79 4.26
N ASN A 59 1.05 -12.99 3.11
CA ASN A 59 1.51 -12.46 1.83
C ASN A 59 1.64 -10.94 1.84
N LEU A 60 0.71 -10.25 2.50
CA LEU A 60 0.76 -8.79 2.62
C LEU A 60 1.98 -8.34 3.43
N ILE A 61 2.21 -8.96 4.58
CA ILE A 61 3.40 -8.73 5.42
C ILE A 61 4.68 -8.97 4.61
N PHE A 62 4.74 -10.07 3.85
CA PHE A 62 5.91 -10.39 3.05
C PHE A 62 6.13 -9.39 1.90
N ALA A 63 5.06 -8.92 1.25
CA ALA A 63 5.14 -7.87 0.24
C ALA A 63 5.68 -6.55 0.82
N HIS A 64 5.20 -6.12 2.00
CA HIS A 64 5.74 -4.94 2.69
C HIS A 64 7.20 -5.12 3.08
N PHE A 65 7.59 -6.30 3.56
CA PHE A 65 8.98 -6.60 3.91
C PHE A 65 9.90 -6.44 2.70
N ILE A 66 9.58 -7.08 1.57
CA ILE A 66 10.39 -6.97 0.36
C ILE A 66 10.48 -5.51 -0.10
N PHE A 67 9.37 -4.78 -0.09
CA PHE A 67 9.37 -3.37 -0.46
C PHE A 67 10.27 -2.54 0.46
N LEU A 68 10.15 -2.68 1.79
CA LEU A 68 10.96 -1.95 2.77
C LEU A 68 12.46 -2.22 2.63
N LEU A 69 12.87 -3.42 2.18
CA LEU A 69 14.27 -3.70 1.85
C LEU A 69 14.80 -2.85 0.67
N THR A 70 13.92 -2.43 -0.24
CA THR A 70 14.30 -1.61 -1.40
C THR A 70 14.35 -0.10 -1.10
N VAL A 71 13.65 0.35 -0.05
CA VAL A 71 13.52 1.77 0.32
C VAL A 71 14.87 2.46 0.64
N PRO A 72 15.82 1.85 1.37
CA PRO A 72 17.13 2.46 1.63
C PRO A 72 17.88 2.86 0.36
N PHE A 73 17.73 2.10 -0.73
CA PHE A 73 18.38 2.42 -2.01
C PHE A 73 17.74 3.65 -2.69
N ARG A 74 16.43 3.87 -2.51
CA ARG A 74 15.77 5.12 -2.93
C ARG A 74 16.27 6.31 -2.13
N ILE A 75 16.36 6.16 -0.80
CA ILE A 75 16.90 7.20 0.08
C ILE A 75 18.34 7.54 -0.33
N TYR A 76 19.18 6.53 -0.57
CA TYR A 76 20.54 6.70 -1.09
C TYR A 76 20.55 7.58 -2.33
N TYR A 77 19.73 7.27 -3.34
CA TYR A 77 19.64 8.08 -4.56
C TYR A 77 19.23 9.53 -4.30
N TYR A 78 18.23 9.79 -3.47
CA TYR A 78 17.80 11.16 -3.18
C TYR A 78 18.81 11.95 -2.33
N VAL A 79 19.70 11.26 -1.60
CA VAL A 79 20.79 11.89 -0.85
C VAL A 79 21.98 12.20 -1.76
N THR A 80 22.42 11.24 -2.57
CA THR A 80 23.61 11.38 -3.42
C THR A 80 23.34 12.09 -4.74
N ASN A 81 22.07 12.14 -5.16
CA ASN A 81 21.65 12.60 -6.49
C ASN A 81 22.31 11.82 -7.64
N GLU A 82 22.84 10.62 -7.35
CA GLU A 82 23.58 9.77 -8.28
C GLU A 82 23.35 8.29 -7.94
N TRP A 83 23.14 7.46 -8.96
CA TRP A 83 23.00 6.01 -8.86
C TRP A 83 24.27 5.27 -9.31
N LYS A 84 24.92 4.56 -8.37
CA LYS A 84 26.18 3.81 -8.61
C LYS A 84 26.07 2.29 -8.45
N LEU A 85 24.87 1.76 -8.20
CA LEU A 85 24.64 0.34 -7.88
C LEU A 85 24.33 -0.53 -9.12
N GLY A 86 24.63 -0.01 -10.32
CA GLY A 86 24.37 -0.69 -11.58
C GLY A 86 22.93 -0.55 -12.08
N ILE A 87 22.77 -0.63 -13.40
CA ILE A 87 21.49 -0.36 -14.06
C ILE A 87 20.41 -1.37 -13.68
N GLU A 88 20.72 -2.67 -13.63
CA GLU A 88 19.74 -3.72 -13.30
C GLU A 88 19.12 -3.53 -11.91
N TRP A 89 19.92 -3.05 -10.96
CA TRP A 89 19.42 -2.75 -9.62
C TRP A 89 18.56 -1.48 -9.59
N CYS A 90 18.91 -0.46 -10.37
CA CYS A 90 18.06 0.72 -10.55
C CYS A 90 16.69 0.33 -11.12
N LYS A 91 16.64 -0.50 -12.17
CA LYS A 91 15.39 -1.00 -12.76
C LYS A 91 14.54 -1.73 -11.72
N THR A 92 15.18 -2.61 -10.95
CA THR A 92 14.52 -3.37 -9.88
C THR A 92 13.91 -2.44 -8.85
N VAL A 93 14.69 -1.56 -8.23
CA VAL A 93 14.20 -0.63 -7.20
C VAL A 93 13.12 0.32 -7.75
N SER A 94 13.22 0.72 -9.02
CA SER A 94 12.20 1.53 -9.70
C SER A 94 10.89 0.79 -9.90
N ALA A 95 10.94 -0.46 -10.37
CA ALA A 95 9.76 -1.28 -10.57
C ALA A 95 9.07 -1.65 -9.24
N MET A 96 9.85 -1.88 -8.18
CA MET A 96 9.36 -2.44 -6.92
C MET A 96 8.27 -1.61 -6.23
N ILE A 97 8.24 -0.29 -6.35
CA ILE A 97 7.15 0.55 -5.79
C ILE A 97 5.81 0.27 -6.48
N HIS A 98 5.82 0.11 -7.81
CA HIS A 98 4.63 -0.17 -8.60
C HIS A 98 4.14 -1.60 -8.32
N ILE A 99 5.06 -2.57 -8.29
CA ILE A 99 4.76 -3.95 -7.93
C ILE A 99 4.15 -4.01 -6.54
N HIS A 100 4.77 -3.34 -5.56
CA HIS A 100 4.28 -3.27 -4.19
C HIS A 100 2.88 -2.67 -4.11
N MET A 101 2.62 -1.55 -4.78
CA MET A 101 1.30 -0.92 -4.82
C MET A 101 0.22 -1.89 -5.36
N TYR A 102 0.45 -2.52 -6.52
CA TYR A 102 -0.53 -3.41 -7.13
C TYR A 102 -0.71 -4.74 -6.37
N VAL A 103 0.37 -5.33 -5.86
CA VAL A 103 0.29 -6.53 -5.03
C VAL A 103 -0.48 -6.24 -3.74
N SER A 104 -0.20 -5.12 -3.08
CA SER A 104 -0.91 -4.70 -1.88
C SER A 104 -2.40 -4.48 -2.16
N PHE A 105 -2.74 -3.82 -3.27
CA PHE A 105 -4.11 -3.64 -3.72
C PHE A 105 -4.83 -4.99 -3.92
N LEU A 106 -4.25 -5.93 -4.66
CA LEU A 106 -4.83 -7.27 -4.86
C LEU A 106 -5.02 -8.03 -3.54
N LEU A 107 -4.08 -7.90 -2.60
CA LEU A 107 -4.21 -8.54 -1.29
C LEU A 107 -5.31 -7.90 -0.44
N TYR A 108 -5.45 -6.56 -0.46
CA TYR A 108 -6.58 -5.88 0.18
C TYR A 108 -7.91 -6.32 -0.44
N MET A 109 -8.00 -6.41 -1.76
CA MET A 109 -9.17 -6.93 -2.46
C MET A 109 -9.59 -8.30 -1.93
N ILE A 110 -8.65 -9.24 -1.86
CA ILE A 110 -8.91 -10.59 -1.37
C ILE A 110 -9.37 -10.57 0.09
N ILE A 111 -8.73 -9.77 0.95
CA ILE A 111 -9.12 -9.61 2.36
C ILE A 111 -10.56 -9.10 2.45
N LEU A 112 -10.90 -8.03 1.73
CA LEU A 112 -12.21 -7.39 1.78
C LEU A 112 -13.30 -8.30 1.22
N VAL A 113 -13.09 -8.91 0.06
CA VAL A 113 -14.04 -9.87 -0.51
C VAL A 113 -14.29 -11.03 0.45
N THR A 114 -13.23 -11.60 1.04
CA THR A 114 -13.37 -12.68 2.03
C THR A 114 -14.18 -12.25 3.26
N ARG A 115 -14.07 -10.99 3.68
CA ARG A 115 -14.82 -10.44 4.83
C ARG A 115 -16.26 -10.07 4.51
N LEU A 116 -16.53 -9.64 3.28
CA LEU A 116 -17.86 -9.26 2.81
C LEU A 116 -18.69 -10.47 2.37
N TRP A 117 -18.03 -11.52 1.87
CA TRP A 117 -18.67 -12.71 1.29
C TRP A 117 -19.77 -13.31 2.17
N PRO A 118 -19.57 -13.58 3.49
CA PRO A 118 -20.60 -14.20 4.32
C PRO A 118 -21.84 -13.33 4.55
N HIS A 119 -21.73 -12.00 4.35
CA HIS A 119 -22.82 -11.06 4.58
C HIS A 119 -23.72 -10.90 3.35
N TYR A 120 -23.15 -10.97 2.15
CA TYR A 120 -23.90 -10.82 0.90
C TYR A 120 -24.23 -12.16 0.24
N CYS A 121 -23.38 -13.18 0.41
CA CYS A 121 -23.57 -14.52 -0.13
C CYS A 121 -23.86 -15.50 1.00
N ARG A 122 -25.07 -16.09 1.02
CA ARG A 122 -25.53 -17.04 2.05
C ARG A 122 -24.94 -18.46 1.87
N ALA A 123 -23.68 -18.57 1.46
CA ALA A 123 -23.03 -19.85 1.20
C ALA A 123 -22.32 -20.40 2.45
N ARG A 124 -22.57 -21.67 2.78
CA ARG A 124 -21.98 -22.38 3.92
C ARG A 124 -20.50 -22.65 3.67
N GLN A 125 -19.65 -22.32 4.64
CA GLN A 125 -18.20 -22.33 4.53
C GLN A 125 -17.63 -23.76 4.48
N VAL A 126 -16.84 -24.09 3.46
CA VAL A 126 -16.04 -25.33 3.38
C VAL A 126 -14.60 -24.98 3.82
N GLU A 127 -14.38 -24.84 5.13
CA GLU A 127 -13.16 -24.24 5.68
C GLU A 127 -11.85 -25.00 5.39
N SER A 128 -11.90 -26.32 5.21
CA SER A 128 -10.73 -27.17 4.97
C SER A 128 -10.21 -27.04 3.52
N LEU A 129 -11.12 -27.15 2.55
CA LEU A 129 -10.79 -27.06 1.12
C LEU A 129 -10.28 -25.65 0.75
N GLY A 130 -10.84 -24.62 1.39
CA GLY A 130 -10.43 -23.23 1.18
C GLY A 130 -9.00 -22.92 1.64
N ARG A 131 -8.45 -23.64 2.64
CA ARG A 131 -7.07 -23.41 3.10
C ARG A 131 -6.03 -23.88 2.09
N MET A 132 -6.20 -25.07 1.52
CA MET A 132 -5.32 -25.54 0.44
C MET A 132 -5.44 -24.66 -0.80
N GLN A 133 -6.66 -24.28 -1.19
CA GLN A 133 -6.87 -23.36 -2.30
C GLN A 133 -6.20 -22.01 -2.08
N ALA A 134 -6.24 -21.47 -0.85
CA ALA A 134 -5.53 -20.24 -0.50
C ALA A 134 -3.99 -20.39 -0.52
N LEU A 135 -3.46 -21.56 -0.13
CA LEU A 135 -2.02 -21.84 -0.26
C LEU A 135 -1.59 -21.92 -1.73
N ILE A 136 -2.35 -22.65 -2.55
CA ILE A 136 -2.09 -22.75 -3.99
C ILE A 136 -2.20 -21.36 -4.64
N GLY A 137 -3.26 -20.61 -4.34
CA GLY A 137 -3.46 -19.25 -4.82
C GLY A 137 -2.34 -18.30 -4.39
N SER A 138 -1.79 -18.48 -3.19
CA SER A 138 -0.61 -17.76 -2.72
C SER A 138 0.63 -18.06 -3.56
N VAL A 139 0.94 -19.34 -3.79
CA VAL A 139 2.08 -19.74 -4.63
C VAL A 139 1.91 -19.18 -6.05
N VAL A 140 0.71 -19.30 -6.62
CA VAL A 140 0.38 -18.74 -7.94
C VAL A 140 0.56 -17.23 -7.97
N LEU A 141 0.07 -16.50 -6.96
CA LEU A 141 0.26 -15.04 -6.85
C LEU A 141 1.74 -14.68 -6.90
N TRP A 142 2.60 -15.36 -6.11
CA TRP A 142 4.02 -15.07 -6.08
C TRP A 142 4.74 -15.43 -7.38
N VAL A 143 4.37 -16.53 -8.03
CA VAL A 143 4.89 -16.88 -9.36
C VAL A 143 4.50 -15.82 -10.39
N ILE A 144 3.24 -15.37 -10.40
CA ILE A 144 2.78 -14.28 -11.27
C ILE A 144 3.57 -13.01 -10.99
N VAL A 145 3.76 -12.64 -9.72
CA VAL A 145 4.56 -11.48 -9.33
C VAL A 145 5.97 -11.60 -9.89
N LEU A 146 6.67 -12.72 -9.69
CA LEU A 146 8.03 -12.92 -10.21
C LEU A 146 8.09 -12.80 -11.75
N ILE A 147 7.12 -13.36 -12.46
CA ILE A 147 7.04 -13.28 -13.93
C ILE A 147 6.78 -11.84 -14.37
N VAL A 148 5.80 -11.16 -13.76
CA VAL A 148 5.43 -9.78 -14.10
C VAL A 148 6.58 -8.83 -13.78
N VAL A 149 7.23 -8.97 -12.62
CA VAL A 149 8.42 -8.19 -12.25
C VAL A 149 9.50 -8.35 -13.31
N SER A 150 9.85 -9.60 -13.65
CA SER A 150 10.88 -9.90 -14.65
C SER A 150 10.54 -9.34 -16.02
N CYS A 151 9.27 -9.47 -16.45
CA CYS A 151 8.78 -8.93 -17.70
C CYS A 151 8.83 -7.40 -17.71
N ILE A 152 8.40 -6.73 -16.63
CA ILE A 152 8.42 -5.28 -16.50
C ILE A 152 9.85 -4.75 -16.60
N ILE A 153 10.77 -5.34 -15.84
CA ILE A 153 12.19 -4.97 -15.84
C ILE A 153 12.80 -5.13 -17.24
N PHE A 154 12.50 -6.24 -17.92
CA PHE A 154 13.05 -6.50 -19.25
C PHE A 154 12.43 -5.61 -20.35
N ARG A 155 11.10 -5.43 -20.35
CA ARG A 155 10.36 -4.76 -21.43
C ARG A 155 10.31 -3.25 -21.33
N PHE A 156 10.07 -2.73 -20.13
CA PHE A 156 9.85 -1.29 -19.91
C PHE A 156 11.12 -0.59 -19.42
N TYR A 157 11.98 -1.31 -18.70
CA TYR A 157 13.22 -0.75 -18.17
C TYR A 157 14.47 -1.18 -18.97
N GLY A 158 14.36 -2.04 -19.98
CA GLY A 158 15.48 -2.61 -20.75
C GLY A 158 15.82 -1.97 -22.10
N LYS A 159 15.14 -0.88 -22.52
CA LYS A 159 15.24 -0.36 -23.89
C LYS A 159 16.25 0.76 -24.15
N THR A 160 16.95 1.27 -23.15
CA THR A 160 17.83 2.43 -23.34
C THR A 160 19.28 2.01 -23.46
N GLU A 161 19.72 1.66 -24.68
CA GLU A 161 21.14 1.47 -25.03
C GLU A 161 21.97 2.75 -24.80
N GLU A 162 21.33 3.94 -24.79
CA GLU A 162 21.97 5.24 -24.52
C GLU A 162 22.28 5.52 -23.03
N ASN A 163 21.75 4.74 -22.08
CA ASN A 163 21.83 5.06 -20.65
C ASN A 163 22.86 4.25 -19.85
N LYS A 164 23.80 3.55 -20.50
CA LYS A 164 24.86 2.80 -19.77
C LYS A 164 25.72 3.68 -18.86
N ASN A 165 25.78 4.99 -19.12
CA ASN A 165 26.49 6.00 -18.31
C ASN A 165 25.58 7.01 -17.59
N SER A 166 24.25 6.81 -17.58
CA SER A 166 23.37 7.72 -16.86
C SER A 166 23.43 7.47 -15.36
N THR A 167 23.83 8.49 -14.60
CA THR A 167 23.83 8.49 -13.13
C THR A 167 22.44 8.69 -12.54
N HIS A 168 21.43 8.97 -13.38
CA HIS A 168 20.07 9.25 -12.95
C HIS A 168 19.20 7.98 -13.00
N CYS A 169 18.53 7.69 -11.88
CA CYS A 169 17.60 6.58 -11.73
C CYS A 169 16.17 7.13 -11.52
N PHE A 170 15.13 6.32 -11.76
CA PHE A 170 13.71 6.65 -11.59
C PHE A 170 13.04 7.54 -12.66
N HIS A 171 13.76 8.10 -13.63
CA HIS A 171 13.17 8.78 -14.81
C HIS A 171 12.62 7.84 -15.89
N PHE A 172 12.09 6.68 -15.49
CA PHE A 172 11.56 5.68 -16.43
C PHE A 172 10.04 5.82 -16.65
N ALA A 173 9.43 6.86 -16.08
CA ALA A 173 8.01 7.17 -16.30
C ALA A 173 7.67 7.32 -17.80
N GLU A 174 8.63 7.78 -18.60
CA GLU A 174 8.50 7.95 -20.04
C GLU A 174 8.30 6.62 -20.80
N SER A 175 8.92 5.52 -20.36
CA SER A 175 8.73 4.22 -21.03
C SER A 175 7.37 3.59 -20.72
N MET A 176 6.83 3.86 -19.52
CA MET A 176 5.50 3.39 -19.12
C MET A 176 4.38 4.21 -19.77
N ASN A 177 4.68 5.42 -20.26
CA ASN A 177 3.79 6.20 -21.15
C ASN A 177 3.59 5.54 -22.52
N SER A 178 4.35 4.52 -22.92
CA SER A 178 4.09 3.77 -24.15
C SER A 178 2.81 2.91 -24.08
N ALA A 179 2.23 2.74 -22.88
CA ALA A 179 1.00 1.99 -22.63
C ALA A 179 -0.08 2.85 -21.92
N LYS A 180 -0.33 4.06 -22.43
CA LYS A 180 -1.29 5.03 -21.86
C LYS A 180 -2.66 4.40 -21.59
N GLU A 181 -3.19 3.64 -22.54
CA GLU A 181 -4.50 2.98 -22.44
C GLU A 181 -4.58 2.01 -21.26
N LEU A 182 -3.56 1.16 -21.08
CA LEU A 182 -3.51 0.22 -19.96
C LEU A 182 -3.41 0.94 -18.61
N ASN A 183 -2.61 2.01 -18.54
CA ASN A 183 -2.47 2.83 -17.35
C ASN A 183 -3.78 3.53 -16.96
N TYR A 184 -4.54 3.98 -17.96
CA TYR A 184 -5.83 4.62 -17.77
C TYR A 184 -6.87 3.62 -17.24
N ILE A 185 -7.01 2.48 -17.90
CA ILE A 185 -7.92 1.39 -17.48
C ILE A 185 -7.58 0.94 -16.06
N LEU A 186 -6.30 0.72 -15.75
CA LEU A 186 -5.86 0.26 -14.44
C LEU A 186 -6.12 1.29 -13.34
N SER A 187 -5.93 2.58 -13.63
CA SER A 187 -6.19 3.64 -12.65
C SER A 187 -7.68 3.80 -12.37
N ILE A 188 -8.53 3.75 -13.40
CA ILE A 188 -9.99 3.71 -13.21
C ILE A 188 -10.41 2.48 -12.41
N LEU A 189 -9.87 1.30 -12.74
CA LEU A 189 -10.17 0.07 -12.03
C LEU A 189 -9.86 0.19 -10.55
N VAL A 190 -8.66 0.65 -10.18
CA VAL A 190 -8.27 0.81 -8.77
C VAL A 190 -9.20 1.78 -8.03
N ILE A 191 -9.55 2.92 -8.65
CA ILE A 191 -10.44 3.91 -8.04
C ILE A 191 -11.84 3.34 -7.84
N VAL A 192 -12.46 2.82 -8.90
CA VAL A 192 -13.85 2.31 -8.86
C VAL A 192 -13.95 1.18 -7.85
N VAL A 193 -13.04 0.21 -7.94
CA VAL A 193 -13.04 -0.95 -7.05
C VAL A 193 -12.79 -0.52 -5.60
N GLY A 194 -11.84 0.38 -5.37
CA GLY A 194 -11.55 0.90 -4.05
C GLY A 194 -12.76 1.58 -3.40
N VAL A 195 -13.43 2.46 -4.14
CA VAL A 195 -14.64 3.16 -3.68
C VAL A 195 -15.79 2.18 -3.40
N VAL A 196 -16.06 1.25 -4.33
CA VAL A 196 -17.15 0.27 -4.19
C VAL A 196 -16.93 -0.61 -2.96
N LEU A 197 -15.74 -1.19 -2.79
CA LEU A 197 -15.46 -2.02 -1.62
C LEU A 197 -15.53 -1.24 -0.31
N THR A 198 -15.09 0.02 -0.30
CA THR A 198 -15.23 0.90 0.88
C THR A 198 -16.69 1.10 1.24
N ALA A 199 -17.54 1.40 0.26
CA ALA A 199 -18.96 1.59 0.48
C ALA A 199 -19.64 0.32 1.01
N LEU A 200 -19.33 -0.84 0.43
CA LEU A 200 -19.87 -2.13 0.88
C LEU A 200 -19.43 -2.46 2.31
N GLN A 201 -18.16 -2.21 2.65
CA GLN A 201 -17.59 -2.42 3.98
C GLN A 201 -18.22 -1.50 5.03
N ALA A 202 -18.40 -0.22 4.69
CA ALA A 202 -19.10 0.75 5.54
C ALA A 202 -20.56 0.34 5.77
N ASN A 203 -21.27 -0.14 4.73
CA ASN A 203 -22.65 -0.61 4.85
C ASN A 203 -22.78 -1.83 5.79
N VAL A 204 -21.88 -2.81 5.66
CA VAL A 204 -21.86 -3.97 6.57
C VAL A 204 -21.59 -3.53 8.00
N LEU A 205 -20.60 -2.65 8.23
CA LEU A 205 -20.30 -2.14 9.56
C LEU A 205 -21.48 -1.37 10.16
N TRP A 206 -22.14 -0.54 9.36
CA TRP A 206 -23.33 0.21 9.77
C TRP A 206 -24.50 -0.71 10.13
N THR A 207 -24.71 -1.76 9.33
CA THR A 207 -25.73 -2.79 9.59
C THR A 207 -25.45 -3.53 10.90
N LEU A 208 -24.19 -3.88 11.14
CA LEU A 208 -23.77 -4.51 12.40
C LEU A 208 -23.92 -3.55 13.59
N TYR A 209 -23.52 -2.28 13.44
CA TYR A 209 -23.69 -1.26 14.47
C TYR A 209 -25.15 -1.10 14.90
N LYS A 210 -26.10 -1.10 13.94
CA LYS A 210 -27.54 -1.07 14.25
C LYS A 210 -28.03 -2.34 14.97
N ARG A 211 -27.37 -3.48 14.75
CA ARG A 211 -27.74 -4.78 15.32
C ARG A 211 -27.05 -5.08 16.66
N ASP A 212 -25.95 -4.40 17.00
CA ASP A 212 -25.06 -4.66 18.15
C ASP A 212 -25.68 -4.40 19.54
N ARG A 213 -26.99 -4.19 19.63
CA ARG A 213 -27.71 -4.04 20.91
C ARG A 213 -27.86 -5.34 21.72
N GLN A 214 -27.39 -6.51 21.25
CA GLN A 214 -27.83 -7.81 21.81
C GLN A 214 -26.78 -8.93 22.03
N GLY A 215 -25.45 -8.72 22.04
CA GLY A 215 -24.55 -9.72 22.69
C GLY A 215 -23.08 -9.84 22.24
N CYS A 216 -22.30 -10.65 22.98
CA CYS A 216 -20.84 -10.82 22.83
C CYS A 216 -20.36 -11.32 21.45
N ARG A 217 -21.14 -12.15 20.74
CA ARG A 217 -20.75 -12.66 19.40
C ARG A 217 -20.78 -11.54 18.34
N SER A 218 -21.70 -10.59 18.50
CA SER A 218 -21.80 -9.39 17.65
C SER A 218 -20.59 -8.46 17.81
N GLN A 219 -20.03 -8.37 19.03
CA GLN A 219 -18.85 -7.54 19.31
C GLN A 219 -17.57 -8.04 18.63
N GLN A 220 -17.35 -9.36 18.56
CA GLN A 220 -16.18 -9.93 17.88
C GLN A 220 -16.23 -9.72 16.37
N ASP A 221 -17.41 -9.92 15.77
CA ASP A 221 -17.65 -9.67 14.33
C ASP A 221 -17.53 -8.17 14.02
N PHE A 222 -18.07 -7.29 14.87
CA PHE A 222 -17.91 -5.84 14.75
C PHE A 222 -16.44 -5.42 14.76
N GLY A 223 -15.64 -5.91 15.72
CA GLY A 223 -14.21 -5.61 15.78
C GLY A 223 -13.42 -6.11 14.57
N ALA A 224 -13.81 -7.25 13.99
CA ALA A 224 -13.21 -7.74 12.74
C ALA A 224 -13.58 -6.87 11.53
N GLN A 225 -14.83 -6.40 11.43
CA GLN A 225 -15.28 -5.54 10.35
C GLN A 225 -14.77 -4.10 10.47
N LEU A 226 -14.62 -3.57 11.70
CA LEU A 226 -13.98 -2.29 11.95
C LEU A 226 -12.52 -2.30 11.50
N LYS A 227 -11.81 -3.39 11.80
CA LYS A 227 -10.43 -3.57 11.31
C LYS A 227 -10.40 -3.58 9.78
N SER A 228 -11.27 -4.38 9.17
CA SER A 228 -11.40 -4.45 7.70
C SER A 228 -11.71 -3.07 7.09
N LEU A 229 -12.56 -2.25 7.71
CA LEU A 229 -12.79 -0.87 7.30
C LEU A 229 -11.51 -0.02 7.38
N CYS A 230 -10.72 -0.16 8.44
CA CYS A 230 -9.46 0.57 8.59
C CYS A 230 -8.48 0.23 7.44
N PHE A 231 -8.37 -1.05 7.06
CA PHE A 231 -7.62 -1.48 5.88
C PHE A 231 -8.11 -0.78 4.60
N THR A 232 -9.42 -0.77 4.39
CA THR A 232 -10.02 -0.15 3.21
C THR A 232 -9.78 1.37 3.16
N LEU A 233 -9.86 2.05 4.30
CA LEU A 233 -9.60 3.49 4.40
C LEU A 233 -8.13 3.81 4.09
N ILE A 234 -7.19 2.99 4.58
CA ILE A 234 -5.76 3.14 4.24
C ILE A 234 -5.55 2.98 2.74
N MET A 235 -6.14 1.95 2.13
CA MET A 235 -6.09 1.75 0.68
C MET A 235 -6.66 2.95 -0.09
N LEU A 236 -7.81 3.50 0.35
CA LEU A 236 -8.44 4.66 -0.29
C LEU A 236 -7.52 5.89 -0.21
N ILE A 237 -7.04 6.22 0.99
CA ILE A 237 -6.19 7.40 1.22
C ILE A 237 -4.84 7.27 0.51
N CYS A 238 -4.26 6.07 0.47
CA CYS A 238 -2.92 5.87 -0.12
C CYS A 238 -2.97 5.75 -1.64
N PHE A 239 -3.98 5.09 -2.23
CA PHE A 239 -3.97 4.76 -3.66
C PHE A 239 -4.84 5.66 -4.53
N VAL A 240 -6.01 6.10 -4.04
CA VAL A 240 -6.94 6.90 -4.86
C VAL A 240 -6.34 8.25 -5.27
N PRO A 241 -5.66 9.02 -4.40
CA PRO A 241 -5.08 10.29 -4.81
C PRO A 241 -4.05 10.14 -5.94
N TYR A 242 -3.16 9.15 -5.83
CA TYR A 242 -2.17 8.86 -6.87
C TYR A 242 -2.84 8.48 -8.18
N HIS A 243 -3.77 7.53 -8.19
CA HIS A 243 -4.44 7.11 -9.42
C HIS A 243 -5.32 8.21 -10.03
N SER A 244 -5.96 9.04 -9.21
CA SER A 244 -6.75 10.18 -9.68
C SER A 244 -5.86 11.21 -10.37
N PHE A 245 -4.71 11.53 -9.78
CA PHE A 245 -3.73 12.42 -10.39
C PHE A 245 -3.12 11.81 -11.64
N ARG A 246 -2.83 10.50 -11.62
CA ARG A 246 -2.26 9.79 -12.77
C ARG A 246 -3.17 9.85 -14.00
N LEU A 247 -4.49 9.83 -13.82
CA LEU A 247 -5.45 10.04 -14.92
C LEU A 247 -5.31 11.43 -15.56
N TYR A 248 -4.99 12.45 -14.77
CA TYR A 248 -4.75 13.82 -15.24
C TYR A 248 -3.34 14.00 -15.84
N TYR A 249 -2.34 13.32 -15.29
CA TYR A 249 -0.92 13.44 -15.62
C TYR A 249 -0.54 12.94 -17.03
N ILE A 250 -1.27 11.98 -17.61
CA ILE A 250 -0.90 11.27 -18.86
C ILE A 250 -0.71 12.20 -20.11
N GLY A 251 -1.08 13.48 -20.01
CA GLY A 251 -0.87 14.50 -21.03
C GLY A 251 0.07 15.66 -20.68
N GLN A 252 0.70 15.68 -19.48
CA GLN A 252 1.45 16.84 -18.98
C GLN A 252 2.78 16.42 -18.31
N PRO A 253 3.91 16.39 -19.05
CA PRO A 253 5.20 15.93 -18.53
C PRO A 253 5.78 16.84 -17.42
N GLU A 254 5.36 18.11 -17.37
CA GLU A 254 5.83 19.10 -16.37
C GLU A 254 5.45 18.73 -14.92
N LEU A 255 4.52 17.79 -14.73
CA LEU A 255 4.02 17.37 -13.42
C LEU A 255 4.70 16.09 -12.88
N GLU A 256 5.79 15.63 -13.49
CA GLU A 256 6.52 14.43 -13.07
C GLU A 256 6.95 14.46 -11.58
N PRO A 257 7.48 15.56 -11.03
CA PRO A 257 7.87 15.61 -9.61
C PRO A 257 6.69 15.41 -8.66
N VAL A 258 5.51 15.95 -9.01
CA VAL A 258 4.28 15.79 -8.22
C VAL A 258 3.77 14.35 -8.30
N ASN A 259 3.86 13.72 -9.47
CA ASN A 259 3.52 12.31 -9.64
C ASN A 259 4.38 11.42 -8.73
N GLU A 260 5.69 11.66 -8.68
CA GLU A 260 6.61 10.90 -7.80
C GLU A 260 6.29 11.10 -6.32
N VAL A 261 5.95 12.32 -5.89
CA VAL A 261 5.50 12.56 -4.51
C VAL A 261 4.23 11.77 -4.20
N LEU A 262 3.21 11.84 -5.05
CA LEU A 262 1.96 11.08 -4.84
C LEU A 262 2.19 9.57 -4.88
N LEU A 263 3.07 9.09 -5.75
CA LEU A 263 3.48 7.69 -5.79
C LEU A 263 4.17 7.29 -4.47
N SER A 264 5.04 8.13 -3.92
CA SER A 264 5.67 7.87 -2.63
C SER A 264 4.64 7.84 -1.48
N LEU A 265 3.56 8.63 -1.55
CA LEU A 265 2.49 8.58 -0.55
C LEU A 265 1.75 7.24 -0.52
N THR A 266 1.70 6.51 -1.65
CA THR A 266 1.09 5.17 -1.69
C THR A 266 1.76 4.20 -0.71
N THR A 267 3.05 4.44 -0.41
CA THR A 267 3.89 3.56 0.42
C THR A 267 3.58 3.64 1.92
N PHE A 268 2.82 4.65 2.35
CA PHE A 268 2.26 4.71 3.70
C PHE A 268 1.26 3.58 3.98
N ASN A 269 0.81 2.85 2.94
CA ASN A 269 0.06 1.62 3.14
C ASN A 269 0.81 0.60 4.02
N CYS A 270 2.14 0.65 4.12
CA CYS A 270 2.93 -0.19 5.05
C CYS A 270 2.58 0.02 6.54
N LEU A 271 1.90 1.11 6.88
CA LEU A 271 1.44 1.40 8.25
C LEU A 271 0.16 0.65 8.61
N ASP A 272 -0.48 -0.03 7.66
CA ASP A 272 -1.63 -0.88 7.89
C ASP A 272 -1.38 -1.98 8.92
N MET A 273 -0.14 -2.40 9.11
CA MET A 273 0.25 -3.36 10.13
C MET A 273 -0.01 -2.83 11.55
N LEU A 274 -0.01 -1.51 11.78
CA LEU A 274 -0.39 -0.92 13.07
C LEU A 274 -1.85 -1.19 13.45
N THR A 275 -2.72 -1.41 12.46
CA THR A 275 -4.14 -1.75 12.70
C THR A 275 -4.29 -3.11 13.39
N PHE A 276 -3.30 -4.01 13.28
CA PHE A 276 -3.29 -5.27 14.03
C PHE A 276 -3.08 -5.04 15.54
N LEU A 277 -2.42 -3.95 15.93
CA LEU A 277 -2.13 -3.61 17.32
C LEU A 277 -3.37 -3.12 18.09
N GLY A 278 -4.29 -2.44 17.40
CA GLY A 278 -5.47 -1.82 17.99
C GLY A 278 -6.38 -2.76 18.79
N ARG A 279 -6.34 -4.09 18.51
CA ARG A 279 -7.08 -5.08 19.30
C ARG A 279 -6.67 -5.13 20.76
N ARG A 280 -5.39 -4.97 21.10
CA ARG A 280 -4.95 -5.05 22.52
C ARG A 280 -5.46 -3.86 23.32
N THR A 281 -5.37 -2.66 22.76
CA THR A 281 -5.79 -1.41 23.42
C THR A 281 -7.31 -1.30 23.53
N LEU A 282 -8.05 -1.68 22.48
CA LEU A 282 -9.52 -1.66 22.51
C LEU A 282 -10.07 -2.69 23.50
N HIS A 283 -9.43 -3.86 23.63
CA HIS A 283 -9.82 -4.88 24.61
C HIS A 283 -9.54 -4.45 26.07
N ILE A 284 -8.51 -3.62 26.29
CA ILE A 284 -8.25 -2.96 27.59
C ILE A 284 -9.30 -1.87 27.86
N CYS A 285 -9.66 -1.07 26.85
CA CYS A 285 -10.64 0.01 26.98
C CYS A 285 -12.07 -0.53 27.21
N LEU A 286 -12.46 -1.60 26.50
CA LEU A 286 -13.74 -2.30 26.71
C LEU A 286 -13.78 -3.01 28.07
N ARG A 287 -12.70 -3.69 28.49
CA ARG A 287 -12.62 -4.31 29.83
C ARG A 287 -12.68 -3.27 30.96
N SER A 288 -12.15 -2.07 30.74
CA SER A 288 -12.27 -0.96 31.68
C SER A 288 -13.71 -0.45 31.79
N ARG A 289 -14.43 -0.30 30.67
CA ARG A 289 -15.87 0.05 30.69
C ARG A 289 -16.74 -1.02 31.36
N THR A 290 -16.49 -2.31 31.14
CA THR A 290 -17.27 -3.37 31.80
C THR A 290 -17.02 -3.41 33.31
N LYS A 291 -15.79 -3.13 33.77
CA LYS A 291 -15.48 -3.03 35.20
C LYS A 291 -16.14 -1.82 35.87
N ILE A 292 -16.22 -0.69 35.18
CA ILE A 292 -16.91 0.51 35.69
C ILE A 292 -18.43 0.27 35.81
N ILE A 293 -19.03 -0.46 34.87
CA ILE A 293 -20.46 -0.79 34.92
C ILE A 293 -20.76 -1.84 36.01
N SER A 294 -19.86 -2.82 36.23
CA SER A 294 -20.03 -3.79 37.34
C SER A 294 -19.82 -3.19 38.73
N LEU A 295 -19.04 -2.12 38.85
CA LEU A 295 -18.87 -1.38 40.11
C LEU A 295 -20.09 -0.52 40.48
N PHE A 296 -20.89 -0.10 39.48
CA PHE A 296 -22.13 0.64 39.71
C PHE A 296 -23.34 -0.25 40.08
N PHE A 297 -23.28 -1.56 39.80
CA PHE A 297 -24.38 -2.50 40.10
C PHE A 297 -24.22 -3.27 41.41
N PHE A 298 -23.14 -3.04 42.17
CA PHE A 298 -22.87 -3.71 43.45
C PHE A 298 -22.92 -2.77 44.67
N SER A 299 -23.46 -1.54 44.52
CA SER A 299 -23.54 -0.53 45.59
C SER A 299 -24.97 -0.04 45.88
N THR A 300 -25.98 -0.87 45.64
CA THR A 300 -27.36 -0.70 46.13
C THR A 300 -27.92 -2.07 46.47
#